data_AF-A0A3T7S6Y4-F1
#
_entry.id   AF-A0A3T7S6Y4-F1
#
_cell.length_a   1.000
_cell.length_b   1.000
_cell.length_c   1.000
_cell.angle_alpha   90.00
_cell.angle_beta   90.00
_cell.angle_gamma   90.00
#
_symmetry.space_group_name_H-M   'P 1'
#
loop_
_entity.id
_entity.type
_entity.pdbx_description
1 polymer ?
#
loop_
_entity_poly.entity_id
_entity_poly.type
_entity_poly.pdbx_seq_one_letter_code
_entity_poly.pdbx_strand_id
1 'polypeptide(L)'
;NDVTSADSDTSVTLKNTKGEANGFRLSVVDDSGNQVHFNKQADMGSINLDNASGGKIIKNYKAKVEPIPGAEIKTGNFSAAMTVVVTYN
;
A
#
# COMPACT_ATOMS: atom_id res chain seq x y z
N ASN A 1 6.48 11.31 -10.37
CA ASN A 1 6.18 10.03 -9.69
C ASN A 1 5.09 9.30 -10.47
N ASP A 2 5.45 8.64 -11.57
CA ASP A 2 4.49 7.84 -12.35
C ASP A 2 4.49 6.40 -11.84
N VAL A 3 3.57 6.11 -10.94
CA VAL A 3 3.28 4.77 -10.45
C VAL A 3 2.06 4.25 -11.22
N THR A 4 2.24 3.19 -11.99
CA THR A 4 1.15 2.51 -12.69
C THR A 4 0.53 1.46 -11.78
N SER A 5 -0.75 1.63 -11.44
CA SER A 5 -1.56 0.60 -10.78
C SER A 5 -1.66 -0.65 -11.66
N ALA A 6 -1.59 -1.82 -11.04
CA ALA A 6 -1.86 -3.13 -11.64
C ALA A 6 -2.86 -3.90 -10.76
N ASP A 7 -3.31 -5.07 -11.25
CA ASP A 7 -4.12 -6.01 -10.46
C ASP A 7 -5.36 -5.38 -9.78
N SER A 8 -6.19 -4.64 -10.52
CA SER A 8 -7.40 -3.99 -9.97
C SER A 8 -7.11 -3.02 -8.81
N ASP A 9 -6.06 -2.20 -8.95
CA ASP A 9 -5.61 -1.23 -7.93
C ASP A 9 -5.13 -1.85 -6.61
N THR A 10 -4.78 -3.13 -6.60
CA THR A 10 -4.27 -3.81 -5.37
C THR A 10 -2.76 -3.94 -5.33
N SER A 11 -2.08 -3.64 -6.44
CA SER A 11 -0.63 -3.63 -6.52
C SER A 11 -0.14 -2.53 -7.45
N VAL A 12 1.13 -2.16 -7.31
CA VAL A 12 1.80 -1.23 -8.23
C VAL A 12 3.10 -1.84 -8.73
N THR A 13 3.39 -1.70 -10.01
CA THR A 13 4.67 -2.13 -10.57
C THR A 13 5.77 -1.18 -10.11
N LEU A 14 6.83 -1.74 -9.52
CA LEU A 14 7.96 -0.96 -9.04
C LEU A 14 8.89 -0.59 -10.19
N LYS A 15 9.46 0.61 -10.10
CA LYS A 15 10.42 1.13 -11.07
C LYS A 15 11.79 1.32 -10.41
N ASN A 16 12.86 1.08 -11.16
CA ASN A 16 14.21 1.41 -10.72
C ASN A 16 14.45 2.93 -10.79
N THR A 17 15.64 3.38 -10.37
CA THR A 17 16.03 4.81 -10.39
C THR A 17 16.07 5.44 -11.78
N LYS A 18 15.99 4.64 -12.85
CA LYS A 18 15.89 5.09 -14.25
C LYS A 18 14.44 5.22 -14.73
N GLY A 19 13.46 4.90 -13.89
CA GLY A 19 12.04 4.93 -14.25
C GLY A 19 11.55 3.68 -15.00
N GLU A 20 12.38 2.65 -15.14
CA GLU A 20 12.02 1.41 -15.82
C GLU A 20 11.39 0.42 -14.85
N ALA A 21 10.38 -0.34 -15.29
CA ALA A 21 9.83 -1.45 -14.48
C ALA A 21 10.95 -2.43 -14.10
N ASN A 22 11.02 -2.79 -12.81
CA ASN A 22 12.12 -3.59 -12.26
C ASN A 22 11.80 -5.08 -12.08
N GLY A 23 10.62 -5.52 -12.49
CA GLY A 23 10.15 -6.91 -12.36
C GLY A 23 9.48 -7.23 -11.02
N PHE A 24 9.35 -6.26 -10.12
CA PHE A 24 8.64 -6.42 -8.85
C PHE A 24 7.34 -5.62 -8.82
N ARG A 25 6.40 -6.06 -7.97
CA ARG A 25 5.23 -5.31 -7.56
C ARG A 25 5.23 -5.07 -6.06
N LEU A 26 4.64 -3.96 -5.65
CA LEU A 26 4.35 -3.63 -4.26
C LEU A 26 2.84 -3.79 -4.02
N SER A 27 2.49 -4.56 -3.01
CA SER A 27 1.13 -4.66 -2.46
C SER A 27 1.13 -4.35 -0.97
N VAL A 28 -0.05 -4.06 -0.43
CA VAL A 28 -0.23 -3.82 1.01
C VAL A 28 -1.38 -4.69 1.51
N VAL A 29 -1.19 -5.31 2.67
CA VAL A 29 -2.24 -6.05 3.38
C VAL A 29 -2.50 -5.43 4.74
N ASP A 30 -3.74 -5.51 5.21
CA ASP A 30 -4.09 -5.16 6.59
C ASP A 30 -3.68 -6.27 7.58
N ASP A 31 -3.84 -6.01 8.88
CA ASP A 31 -3.55 -6.98 9.93
C ASP A 31 -4.37 -8.27 9.87
N SER A 32 -5.54 -8.24 9.24
CA SER A 32 -6.37 -9.42 9.01
C SER A 32 -5.95 -10.21 7.76
N GLY A 33 -4.93 -9.73 7.04
CA GLY A 33 -4.43 -10.31 5.81
C GLY A 33 -5.24 -9.93 4.57
N ASN A 34 -6.19 -9.00 4.67
CA ASN A 34 -6.96 -8.55 3.51
C ASN A 34 -6.10 -7.62 2.65
N GLN A 35 -6.25 -7.75 1.34
CA GLN A 35 -5.61 -6.90 0.35
C GLN A 35 -6.14 -5.46 0.42
N VAL A 36 -5.24 -4.49 0.56
CA VAL A 36 -5.57 -3.07 0.43
C VAL A 36 -5.80 -2.76 -1.05
N HIS A 37 -6.93 -2.11 -1.34
CA HIS A 37 -7.19 -1.52 -2.65
C HIS A 37 -6.78 -0.05 -2.59
N PHE A 38 -5.82 0.34 -3.43
CA PHE A 38 -5.36 1.72 -3.55
C PHE A 38 -6.47 2.60 -4.12
N ASN A 39 -6.42 3.89 -3.78
CA ASN A 39 -7.41 4.91 -4.20
C ASN A 39 -8.86 4.60 -3.81
N LYS A 40 -9.10 3.63 -2.93
CA LYS A 40 -10.41 3.28 -2.39
C LYS A 40 -10.46 3.61 -0.91
N GLN A 41 -11.54 4.28 -0.48
CA GLN A 41 -11.77 4.53 0.92
C GLN A 41 -12.01 3.21 1.67
N ALA A 42 -11.34 3.06 2.80
CA ALA A 42 -11.59 2.02 3.78
C ALA A 42 -12.02 2.69 5.09
N ASP A 43 -12.99 2.08 5.78
CA ASP A 43 -13.42 2.58 7.08
C ASP A 43 -12.25 2.50 8.07
N MET A 44 -12.01 3.56 8.85
CA MET A 44 -11.03 3.57 9.94
C MET A 44 -11.65 3.10 11.25
N GLY A 45 -12.98 3.11 11.38
CA GLY A 45 -13.71 2.88 12.62
C GLY A 45 -14.00 4.19 13.36
N SER A 46 -14.78 4.10 14.45
CA SER A 46 -15.25 5.25 15.23
C SER A 46 -14.40 5.49 16.48
N ILE A 47 -13.97 6.74 16.68
CA ILE A 47 -13.28 7.15 17.90
C ILE A 47 -14.32 7.64 18.90
N ASN A 48 -14.47 6.92 20.02
CA ASN A 48 -15.27 7.38 21.15
C ASN A 48 -14.37 8.06 22.18
N LEU A 49 -14.75 9.28 22.56
CA LEU A 49 -14.09 10.07 23.60
C LEU A 49 -14.91 9.97 24.88
N ASP A 50 -14.88 8.80 25.51
CA ASP A 50 -15.35 8.63 26.89
C ASP A 50 -14.16 8.39 27.83
N ASN A 51 -14.44 8.40 29.14
CA ASN A 51 -13.41 8.23 30.17
C ASN A 51 -12.76 6.83 30.18
N ALA A 52 -13.24 5.87 29.38
CA ALA A 52 -12.76 4.49 29.33
C ALA A 52 -12.03 4.13 28.01
N SER A 53 -12.31 4.82 26.90
CA SER A 53 -12.00 4.35 25.54
C SER A 53 -10.64 4.75 24.99
N GLY A 54 -9.84 5.55 25.71
CA GLY A 54 -8.47 5.91 25.32
C GLY A 54 -8.34 6.73 24.02
N GLY A 55 -9.44 7.04 23.33
CA GLY A 55 -9.52 7.99 22.21
C GLY A 55 -8.64 7.70 21.00
N LYS A 56 -8.19 6.45 20.79
CA LYS A 56 -7.21 6.09 19.76
C LYS A 56 -7.65 4.90 18.93
N ILE A 57 -7.51 5.02 17.62
CA ILE A 57 -7.57 3.90 16.68
C ILE A 57 -6.19 3.70 16.06
N ILE A 58 -5.78 2.45 15.94
CA ILE A 58 -4.57 2.03 15.23
C ILE A 58 -4.99 0.97 14.21
N LYS A 59 -4.58 1.14 12.95
CA LYS A 59 -4.61 0.09 11.94
C LYS A 59 -3.20 -0.15 11.46
N ASN A 60 -2.70 -1.39 11.58
CA ASN A 60 -1.40 -1.74 11.03
C ASN A 60 -1.57 -2.40 9.66
N TYR A 61 -0.55 -2.19 8.84
CA TYR A 61 -0.48 -2.65 7.47
C TYR A 61 0.91 -3.20 7.20
N LYS A 62 1.01 -4.18 6.30
CA LYS A 62 2.27 -4.77 5.87
C LYS A 62 2.43 -4.57 4.38
N ALA A 63 3.53 -3.92 3.99
CA ALA A 63 3.96 -3.82 2.60
C ALA A 63 4.66 -5.11 2.18
N LYS A 64 4.33 -5.61 0.99
CA LYS A 64 4.91 -6.82 0.43
C LYS A 64 5.47 -6.52 -0.95
N VAL A 65 6.73 -6.90 -1.17
CA VAL A 65 7.39 -6.80 -2.47
C VAL A 65 7.54 -8.20 -3.03
N GLU A 66 7.01 -8.43 -4.22
CA GLU A 66 6.99 -9.74 -4.86
C GLU A 66 7.39 -9.65 -6.32
N PRO A 67 8.08 -10.67 -6.87
CA PRO A 67 8.34 -10.74 -8.29
C PRO A 67 7.02 -10.88 -9.07
N ILE A 68 6.96 -10.24 -10.23
CA ILE A 68 5.85 -10.41 -11.17
C ILE A 68 6.17 -11.65 -12.02
N PRO A 69 5.30 -12.68 -12.04
CA PRO A 69 5.54 -13.87 -12.85
C PRO A 69 5.74 -13.54 -14.33
N GLY A 70 6.82 -14.06 -14.93
CA GLY A 70 7.17 -13.81 -16.33
C GLY A 70 7.82 -12.46 -16.62
N ALA A 71 7.95 -11.57 -15.65
CA ALA A 71 8.69 -10.31 -15.82
C ALA A 71 10.19 -10.51 -15.58
N GLU A 72 11.01 -9.82 -16.38
CA GLU A 72 12.44 -9.76 -16.14
C GLU A 72 12.73 -8.94 -14.88
N ILE A 73 13.51 -9.50 -13.96
CA ILE A 73 13.99 -8.78 -12.77
C ILE A 73 15.21 -7.96 -13.15
N LYS A 74 15.10 -6.63 -13.03
CA LYS A 74 16.22 -5.70 -13.23
C LYS A 74 16.85 -5.36 -11.89
N THR A 75 18.13 -5.67 -11.75
CA THR A 75 18.89 -5.39 -10.52
C THR A 75 19.13 -3.89 -10.34
N GLY A 76 19.30 -3.48 -9.08
CA GLY A 76 19.56 -2.10 -8.70
C GLY A 76 18.60 -1.60 -7.62
N ASN A 77 18.92 -0.44 -7.05
CA ASN A 77 18.10 0.17 -6.02
C ASN A 77 16.78 0.66 -6.63
N PHE A 78 15.71 0.55 -5.86
CA PHE A 78 14.42 1.16 -6.15
C PHE A 78 13.87 1.80 -4.88
N SER A 79 12.92 2.72 -5.05
CA SER A 79 12.20 3.32 -3.94
C SER A 79 10.76 3.57 -4.37
N ALA A 80 9.84 3.51 -3.42
CA ALA A 80 8.44 3.84 -3.62
C ALA A 80 7.96 4.68 -2.44
N ALA A 81 7.07 5.63 -2.73
CA ALA A 81 6.41 6.44 -1.73
C ALA A 81 4.90 6.19 -1.82
N MET A 82 4.26 6.03 -0.66
CA MET A 82 2.81 5.87 -0.54
C MET A 82 2.26 7.01 0.32
N THR A 83 1.20 7.65 -0.15
CA THR A 83 0.48 8.68 0.60
C THR A 83 -0.76 8.06 1.23
N VAL A 84 -0.95 8.28 2.53
CA VAL A 84 -2.15 7.87 3.26
C VAL A 84 -2.94 9.12 3.63
N VAL A 85 -4.22 9.15 3.25
CA VAL A 85 -5.13 10.26 3.56
C VAL A 85 -6.18 9.75 4.54
N VAL A 86 -6.27 10.40 5.70
CA VAL A 86 -7.28 10.13 6.72
C VAL A 86 -8.23 11.32 6.76
N THR A 87 -9.53 11.04 6.70
CA THR A 87 -10.60 12.03 6.77
C THR A 87 -11.50 11.70 7.95
N TYR A 88 -12.05 12.74 8.57
CA TYR A 88 -13.06 12.64 9.62
C TYR A 88 -14.36 13.23 9.07
N ASN A 89 -15.48 12.61 9.44
CA ASN A 89 -16.82 13.11 9.14
C ASN A 89 -17.40 13.80 10.36
#